data_AF-A0A176S2G3-F1
#
_entry.id   AF-A0A176S2G3-F1
#
_cell.length_a   1.000
_cell.length_b   1.000
_cell.length_c   1.000
_cell.angle_alpha   90.00
_cell.angle_beta   90.00
_cell.angle_gamma   90.00
#
_symmetry.space_group_name_H-M   'P 1'
#
loop_
_entity.id
_entity.type
_entity.pdbx_description
1 polymer ?
#
loop_
_entity_poly.entity_id
_entity_poly.type
_entity_poly.pdbx_seq_one_letter_code
_entity_poly.pdbx_strand_id
1 'polypeptide(L)'
;MDRIKAAKEIVGQTMWPLLGATVIAILAFAAIGLSQNAAGEYTRSLFQVILISLMISWVLAVTITPLFCVLFLKSDAKLIGKDPYRGIIYQIYKAFLRLCLRLRWLTVGSMVGLLLLAIYGFGLLEDSFFPASSRPQFMIDYWRIQGTDLRDTKQDLTQIEEFVRKLEGVKSVATFVGGGALRFMLIYAPEKNYHNFPARCQQCVGNCFQWHPSRCLS
;
A
#
# COMPACT_ATOMS: atom_id res chain seq x y z
N MET A 1 1.62 -46.90 10.98
CA MET A 1 2.17 -46.24 9.77
C MET A 1 3.47 -45.58 10.14
N ASP A 2 4.47 -45.64 9.25
CA ASP A 2 5.73 -44.95 9.45
C ASP A 2 5.53 -43.43 9.31
N ARG A 3 6.13 -42.63 10.21
CA ARG A 3 5.91 -41.17 10.29
C ARG A 3 6.31 -40.46 9.00
N ILE A 4 7.37 -40.97 8.36
CA ILE A 4 7.89 -40.45 7.09
C ILE A 4 6.88 -40.71 5.95
N LYS A 5 6.24 -41.88 5.94
CA LYS A 5 5.25 -42.24 4.92
C LYS A 5 3.99 -41.38 5.04
N ALA A 6 3.51 -41.14 6.27
CA ALA A 6 2.38 -40.26 6.53
C ALA A 6 2.69 -38.80 6.14
N ALA A 7 3.88 -38.29 6.46
CA ALA A 7 4.29 -36.94 6.06
C ALA A 7 4.34 -36.78 4.53
N LYS A 8 4.90 -37.77 3.81
CA LYS A 8 4.98 -37.73 2.34
C LYS A 8 3.61 -37.73 1.67
N GLU A 9 2.65 -38.48 2.21
CA GLU A 9 1.29 -38.55 1.69
C GLU A 9 0.52 -37.22 1.85
N ILE A 10 0.60 -36.60 3.03
CA ILE A 10 -0.02 -35.29 3.29
C ILE A 10 0.58 -34.20 2.42
N VAL A 11 1.91 -34.18 2.26
CA VAL A 11 2.58 -33.21 1.37
C VAL A 11 2.13 -33.41 -0.07
N GLY A 12 2.04 -34.65 -0.55
CA GLY A 12 1.59 -34.95 -1.91
C GLY A 12 0.16 -34.46 -2.20
N GLN A 13 -0.73 -34.53 -1.20
CA GLN A 13 -2.12 -34.03 -1.33
C GLN A 13 -2.23 -32.51 -1.23
N THR A 14 -1.39 -31.86 -0.42
CA THR A 14 -1.50 -30.42 -0.12
C THR A 14 -0.64 -29.53 -1.02
N MET A 15 0.38 -30.07 -1.69
CA MET A 15 1.33 -29.31 -2.52
C MET A 15 0.65 -28.53 -3.66
N TRP A 16 -0.23 -29.19 -4.43
CA TRP A 16 -0.94 -28.57 -5.56
C TRP A 16 -1.95 -27.51 -5.11
N PRO A 17 -2.83 -27.76 -4.11
CA PRO A 17 -3.69 -26.72 -3.55
C PRO A 17 -2.92 -25.52 -3.00
N LEU A 18 -1.80 -25.76 -2.30
CA LEU A 18 -0.97 -24.69 -1.73
C LEU A 18 -0.35 -23.82 -2.83
N LEU A 19 0.14 -24.45 -3.90
CA LEU A 19 0.67 -23.72 -5.07
C LEU A 19 -0.43 -22.93 -5.78
N GLY A 20 -1.63 -23.50 -5.94
CA GLY A 20 -2.76 -22.79 -6.52
C GLY A 20 -3.11 -21.52 -5.74
N ALA A 21 -3.16 -21.62 -4.41
CA ALA A 21 -3.42 -20.47 -3.54
C ALA A 21 -2.34 -19.38 -3.65
N THR A 22 -1.05 -19.75 -3.70
CA THR A 22 0.04 -18.78 -3.83
C THR A 22 0.05 -18.11 -5.21
N VAL A 23 -0.24 -18.84 -6.28
CA VAL A 23 -0.34 -18.28 -7.64
C VAL A 23 -1.50 -17.29 -7.73
N ILE A 24 -2.68 -17.63 -7.20
CA ILE A 24 -3.83 -16.70 -7.21
C ILE A 24 -3.50 -15.42 -6.45
N ALA A 25 -2.84 -15.52 -5.29
CA ALA A 25 -2.38 -14.35 -4.54
C ALA A 25 -1.41 -13.48 -5.36
N ILE A 26 -0.43 -14.10 -6.01
CA ILE A 26 0.53 -13.38 -6.87
C ILE A 26 -0.18 -12.70 -8.04
N LEU A 27 -1.14 -13.36 -8.69
CA LEU A 27 -1.91 -12.77 -9.80
C LEU A 27 -2.75 -11.57 -9.36
N ALA A 28 -3.36 -11.63 -8.18
CA ALA A 28 -4.10 -10.50 -7.62
C ALA A 28 -3.21 -9.27 -7.40
N PHE A 29 -2.02 -9.46 -6.83
CA PHE A 29 -1.05 -8.36 -6.66
C PHE A 29 -0.40 -7.92 -7.97
N ALA A 30 -0.20 -8.83 -8.93
CA ALA A 30 0.34 -8.51 -10.25
C ALA A 30 -0.61 -7.58 -11.03
N ALA A 31 -1.92 -7.80 -10.96
CA ALA A 31 -2.91 -6.93 -11.60
C ALA A 31 -2.83 -5.48 -11.09
N ILE A 32 -2.56 -5.30 -9.80
CA ILE A 32 -2.39 -3.98 -9.17
C ILE A 32 -1.05 -3.35 -9.60
N GLY A 33 0.04 -4.10 -9.54
CA GLY A 33 1.39 -3.61 -9.84
C GLY A 33 1.68 -3.32 -11.32
N LEU A 34 0.89 -3.87 -12.26
CA LEU A 34 0.98 -3.58 -13.70
C LEU A 34 0.21 -2.32 -14.12
N SER A 35 -0.53 -1.68 -13.20
CA SER A 35 -1.22 -0.43 -13.49
C SER A 35 -0.24 0.71 -13.78
N GLN A 36 -0.54 1.57 -14.76
CA GLN A 36 0.36 2.65 -15.21
C GLN A 36 0.26 3.96 -14.39
N ASN A 37 -0.37 3.93 -13.22
CA ASN A 37 -0.56 5.11 -12.39
C ASN A 37 0.64 5.32 -11.45
N ALA A 38 0.76 6.51 -10.85
CA ALA A 38 1.82 6.79 -9.85
C ALA A 38 1.84 5.74 -8.71
N ALA A 39 0.66 5.22 -8.32
CA ALA A 39 0.54 4.10 -7.38
C ALA A 39 1.16 2.79 -7.89
N GLY A 40 1.10 2.52 -9.20
CA GLY A 40 1.75 1.36 -9.84
C GLY A 40 3.27 1.43 -9.77
N GLU A 41 3.85 2.63 -9.90
CA GLU A 41 5.30 2.82 -9.79
C GLU A 41 5.81 2.54 -8.36
N TYR A 42 5.06 2.94 -7.32
CA TYR A 42 5.36 2.59 -5.93
C TYR A 42 5.14 1.10 -5.62
N THR A 43 4.04 0.54 -6.10
CA THR A 43 3.67 -0.85 -5.81
C THR A 43 4.50 -1.87 -6.57
N ARG A 44 5.23 -1.48 -7.63
CA ARG A 44 6.13 -2.37 -8.39
C ARG A 44 7.22 -2.98 -7.51
N SER A 45 7.90 -2.19 -6.68
CA SER A 45 8.93 -2.70 -5.77
C SER A 45 8.34 -3.63 -4.71
N LEU A 46 7.19 -3.25 -4.14
CA LEU A 46 6.47 -4.05 -3.16
C LEU A 46 6.02 -5.39 -3.76
N PHE A 47 5.49 -5.37 -4.98
CA PHE A 47 5.06 -6.56 -5.71
C PHE A 47 6.21 -7.55 -5.91
N GLN A 48 7.40 -7.09 -6.33
CA GLN A 48 8.57 -7.96 -6.50
C GLN A 48 8.95 -8.66 -5.18
N VAL A 49 8.92 -7.93 -4.07
CA VAL A 49 9.21 -8.50 -2.74
C VAL A 49 8.17 -9.55 -2.35
N ILE A 50 6.88 -9.26 -2.53
CA ILE A 50 5.80 -10.21 -2.23
C ILE A 50 5.90 -11.47 -3.10
N LEU A 51 6.15 -11.31 -4.40
CA LEU A 51 6.28 -12.42 -5.35
C LEU A 51 7.42 -13.36 -4.93
N ILE A 52 8.60 -12.82 -4.66
CA ILE A 52 9.77 -13.61 -4.25
C ILE A 52 9.53 -14.25 -2.88
N SER A 53 8.95 -13.50 -1.93
CA SER A 53 8.65 -13.98 -0.58
C SER A 53 7.64 -15.13 -0.58
N LEU A 54 6.55 -15.04 -1.34
CA LEU A 54 5.53 -16.09 -1.46
C LEU A 54 6.07 -17.34 -2.15
N MET A 55 6.90 -17.18 -3.18
CA MET A 55 7.53 -18.31 -3.89
C MET A 55 8.48 -19.06 -2.97
N ILE A 56 9.35 -18.36 -2.23
CA ILE A 56 10.24 -18.98 -1.24
C ILE A 56 9.42 -19.59 -0.10
N SER A 57 8.38 -18.91 0.37
CA SER A 57 7.50 -19.40 1.44
C SER A 57 6.83 -20.72 1.08
N TRP A 58 6.38 -20.90 -0.17
CA TRP A 58 5.81 -22.17 -0.64
C TRP A 58 6.84 -23.31 -0.58
N VAL A 59 8.07 -23.06 -1.05
CA VAL A 59 9.17 -24.04 -0.99
C VAL A 59 9.48 -24.41 0.45
N LEU A 60 9.57 -23.42 1.34
CA LEU A 60 9.82 -23.65 2.77
C LEU A 60 8.66 -24.39 3.43
N ALA A 61 7.40 -24.10 3.10
CA ALA A 61 6.24 -24.81 3.65
C ALA A 61 6.24 -26.29 3.23
N VAL A 62 6.58 -26.60 1.99
CA VAL A 62 6.62 -27.99 1.48
C VAL A 62 7.80 -28.77 2.06
N THR A 63 8.90 -28.11 2.44
CA THR A 63 10.13 -28.78 2.93
C THR A 63 10.26 -28.77 4.45
N ILE A 64 10.13 -27.60 5.07
CA ILE A 64 10.37 -27.37 6.50
C ILE A 64 9.20 -27.81 7.37
N THR A 65 7.95 -27.63 6.93
CA THR A 65 6.77 -28.06 7.70
C THR A 65 6.74 -29.58 7.93
N PRO A 66 6.87 -30.46 6.92
CA PRO A 66 6.89 -31.91 7.18
C PRO A 66 8.13 -32.33 7.97
N LEU A 67 9.28 -31.66 7.79
CA LEU A 67 10.49 -31.91 8.57
C LEU A 67 10.24 -31.68 10.06
N PHE A 68 9.68 -30.52 10.43
CA PHE A 68 9.33 -30.24 11.82
C PHE A 68 8.22 -31.15 12.35
N CYS A 69 7.24 -31.53 11.53
CA CYS A 69 6.22 -32.49 11.96
C CYS A 69 6.84 -33.85 12.33
N VAL A 70 7.82 -34.37 11.58
CA VAL A 70 8.46 -35.65 11.92
C VAL A 70 9.35 -35.53 13.17
N LEU A 71 10.03 -34.39 13.35
CA LEU A 71 10.94 -34.15 14.48
C LEU A 71 10.21 -33.89 15.80
N PHE A 72 9.17 -33.05 15.81
CA PHE A 72 8.49 -32.63 17.04
C PHE A 72 7.23 -33.46 17.36
N LEU A 73 6.54 -34.02 16.36
CA LEU A 73 5.27 -34.71 16.61
C LEU A 73 5.52 -36.11 17.17
N LYS A 74 5.40 -36.23 18.49
CA LYS A 74 5.44 -37.50 19.19
C LYS A 74 4.14 -38.26 18.90
N SER A 75 4.26 -39.48 18.37
CA SER A 75 3.09 -40.33 18.13
C SER A 75 2.56 -40.84 19.47
N ASP A 76 1.64 -40.11 20.09
CA ASP A 76 0.91 -40.61 21.24
C ASP A 76 -0.08 -41.68 20.80
N ALA A 77 0.34 -42.95 20.91
CA ALA A 77 -0.54 -44.12 20.72
C ALA A 77 -1.73 -44.15 21.69
N LYS A 78 -1.72 -43.28 22.72
CA LYS A 78 -2.75 -43.16 23.76
C LYS A 78 -4.06 -42.48 23.30
N LEU A 79 -4.13 -41.98 22.06
CA LEU A 79 -5.32 -41.35 21.49
C LEU A 79 -6.21 -42.32 20.67
N ILE A 80 -5.80 -43.58 20.52
CA ILE A 80 -6.61 -44.62 19.87
C ILE A 80 -7.76 -44.98 20.84
N GLY A 81 -8.88 -44.25 20.75
CA GLY A 81 -10.11 -44.54 21.52
C GLY A 81 -10.65 -43.40 22.40
N LYS A 82 -9.94 -42.27 22.54
CA LYS A 82 -10.53 -41.06 23.13
C LYS A 82 -11.14 -40.24 21.99
N ASP A 83 -12.47 -40.15 21.93
CA ASP A 83 -13.18 -39.27 20.99
C ASP A 83 -12.55 -37.87 21.01
N PRO A 84 -11.85 -37.43 19.95
CA PRO A 84 -11.24 -36.10 19.87
C PRO A 84 -12.28 -34.98 19.94
N TYR A 85 -13.55 -35.34 19.75
CA TYR A 85 -14.71 -34.47 19.61
C TYR A 85 -15.46 -34.18 20.92
N ARG A 86 -14.94 -34.63 22.08
CA ARG A 86 -15.56 -34.36 23.39
C ARG A 86 -15.17 -33.03 24.02
N GLY A 87 -14.18 -32.32 23.48
CA GLY A 87 -13.78 -31.01 24.00
C GLY A 87 -14.93 -30.00 23.98
N ILE A 88 -15.08 -29.23 25.06
CA ILE A 88 -16.14 -28.20 25.22
C ILE A 88 -16.13 -27.22 24.04
N ILE A 89 -14.93 -26.82 23.59
CA ILE A 89 -14.73 -25.94 22.43
C ILE A 89 -15.31 -26.56 21.15
N TYR A 90 -15.05 -27.85 20.91
CA TYR A 90 -15.57 -28.54 19.74
C TYR A 90 -17.11 -28.66 19.78
N GLN A 91 -17.69 -28.89 20.96
CA GLN A 91 -19.14 -28.99 21.11
C GLN A 91 -19.84 -27.65 20.89
N ILE A 92 -19.27 -26.54 21.38
CA ILE A 92 -19.76 -25.18 21.12
C ILE A 92 -19.68 -24.86 19.63
N TYR A 93 -18.53 -25.12 19.00
CA TYR A 93 -18.36 -24.94 17.56
C TYR A 93 -19.38 -25.77 16.76
N LYS A 94 -19.59 -27.03 17.13
CA LYS A 94 -20.57 -27.91 16.49
C LYS A 94 -22.01 -27.46 16.70
N ALA A 95 -22.34 -26.87 17.85
CA ALA A 95 -23.66 -26.30 18.11
C ALA A 95 -23.90 -25.06 17.25
N PHE A 96 -22.92 -24.15 17.18
CA PHE A 96 -22.95 -22.97 16.33
C PHE A 96 -23.06 -23.33 14.84
N LEU A 97 -22.25 -24.28 14.37
CA LEU A 97 -22.29 -24.78 12.99
C LEU A 97 -23.66 -25.36 12.65
N ARG A 98 -24.24 -26.17 13.55
CA ARG A 98 -25.59 -26.72 13.37
C ARG A 98 -26.66 -25.64 13.33
N LEU A 99 -26.53 -24.59 14.14
CA LEU A 99 -27.44 -23.43 14.10
C LEU A 99 -27.34 -22.72 12.75
N CYS A 100 -26.12 -22.45 12.27
CA CYS A 100 -25.86 -21.83 10.97
C CYS A 100 -26.43 -22.65 9.80
N LEU A 101 -26.31 -23.98 9.85
CA LEU A 101 -26.85 -24.88 8.84
C LEU A 101 -28.39 -24.98 8.90
N ARG A 102 -28.97 -25.01 10.11
CA ARG A 102 -30.43 -25.06 10.30
C ARG A 102 -31.12 -23.78 9.81
N LEU A 103 -30.48 -22.63 10.03
CA LEU A 103 -30.98 -21.31 9.64
C LEU A 103 -30.27 -20.79 8.37
N ARG A 104 -30.06 -21.66 7.37
CA ARG A 104 -29.31 -21.34 6.14
C ARG A 104 -29.74 -20.05 5.42
N TRP A 105 -31.03 -19.73 5.43
CA TRP A 105 -31.55 -18.51 4.80
C TRP A 105 -31.15 -17.25 5.60
N LEU A 106 -31.10 -17.36 6.92
CA LEU A 106 -30.69 -16.27 7.80
C LEU A 106 -29.18 -16.06 7.75
N THR A 107 -28.38 -17.12 7.60
CA THR A 107 -26.92 -16.99 7.43
C THR A 107 -26.55 -16.37 6.09
N VAL A 108 -27.19 -16.79 5.00
CA VAL A 108 -27.01 -16.16 3.67
C VAL A 108 -27.49 -14.70 3.70
N GLY A 109 -28.66 -14.43 4.29
CA GLY A 109 -29.18 -13.07 4.44
C GLY A 109 -28.25 -12.16 5.26
N SER A 110 -27.69 -12.67 6.36
CA SER A 110 -26.71 -11.96 7.19
C SER A 110 -25.41 -11.68 6.42
N MET A 111 -24.89 -12.66 5.67
CA MET A 111 -23.69 -12.47 4.84
C MET A 111 -23.88 -11.40 3.78
N VAL A 112 -25.02 -11.42 3.07
CA VAL A 112 -25.35 -10.40 2.08
C VAL A 112 -25.60 -9.04 2.75
N GLY A 113 -26.29 -9.03 3.89
CA GLY A 113 -26.56 -7.81 4.65
C GLY A 113 -25.29 -7.12 5.14
N LEU A 114 -24.34 -7.89 5.69
CA LEU A 114 -23.02 -7.38 6.09
C LEU A 114 -22.22 -6.86 4.91
N LEU A 115 -22.28 -7.54 3.75
CA LEU A 115 -21.62 -7.06 2.54
C LEU A 115 -22.19 -5.71 2.08
N LEU A 116 -23.51 -5.57 2.02
CA LEU A 116 -24.17 -4.32 1.65
C LEU A 116 -23.88 -3.21 2.65
N LEU A 117 -23.85 -3.53 3.95
CA LEU A 117 -23.51 -2.59 5.00
C LEU A 117 -22.05 -2.11 4.89
N ALA A 118 -21.12 -3.01 4.56
CA ALA A 118 -19.73 -2.64 4.30
C ALA A 118 -19.62 -1.70 3.08
N ILE A 119 -20.30 -2.02 1.97
CA ILE A 119 -20.32 -1.18 0.75
C ILE A 119 -20.88 0.21 1.07
N TYR A 120 -21.98 0.28 1.82
CA TYR A 120 -22.56 1.55 2.25
C TYR A 120 -21.58 2.34 3.13
N GLY A 121 -20.93 1.67 4.10
CA GLY A 121 -19.93 2.29 4.97
C GLY A 121 -18.71 2.86 4.24
N PHE A 122 -18.26 2.21 3.16
CA PHE A 122 -17.18 2.74 2.32
C PHE A 122 -17.53 4.06 1.65
N GLY A 123 -18.80 4.30 1.31
CA GLY A 123 -19.25 5.58 0.73
C GLY A 123 -19.20 6.77 1.71
N LEU A 124 -19.08 6.52 3.01
CA LEU A 124 -18.98 7.58 4.04
C LEU A 124 -17.52 8.00 4.30
N LEU A 125 -16.53 7.29 3.76
CA LEU A 125 -15.12 7.60 3.96
C LEU A 125 -14.68 8.67 2.96
N GLU A 126 -14.07 9.74 3.45
CA GLU A 126 -13.40 10.72 2.59
C GLU A 126 -12.10 10.11 2.04
N ASP A 127 -11.97 10.10 0.72
CA ASP A 127 -10.81 9.56 0.02
C ASP A 127 -9.56 10.43 0.25
N SER A 128 -8.83 10.16 1.33
CA SER A 128 -7.53 10.77 1.58
C SER A 128 -6.42 9.98 0.87
N PHE A 129 -6.33 10.10 -0.46
CA PHE A 129 -5.39 9.34 -1.30
C PHE A 129 -3.92 9.50 -0.90
N PHE A 130 -3.54 10.62 -0.27
CA PHE A 130 -2.21 10.83 0.26
C PHE A 130 -2.29 11.72 1.51
N PRO A 131 -1.82 11.27 2.69
CA PRO A 131 -1.66 12.17 3.84
C PRO A 131 -0.67 13.28 3.46
N ALA A 132 -0.88 14.48 4.02
CA ALA A 132 0.03 15.61 3.77
C ALA A 132 1.48 15.16 4.05
N SER A 133 2.30 15.21 3.00
CA SER A 133 3.70 14.78 3.06
C SER A 133 4.41 15.56 4.16
N SER A 134 4.89 14.87 5.18
CA SER A 134 5.56 15.45 6.36
C SER A 134 6.95 16.03 6.05
N ARG A 135 7.29 16.22 4.77
CA ARG A 135 8.54 16.84 4.35
C ARG A 135 8.44 18.35 4.58
N PRO A 136 9.41 18.99 5.26
CA PRO A 136 9.47 20.44 5.46
C PRO A 136 9.94 21.14 4.18
N GLN A 137 9.17 20.93 3.10
CA GLN A 137 9.44 21.46 1.77
C GLN A 137 8.12 22.02 1.24
N PHE A 138 8.12 23.32 0.93
CA PHE A 138 6.97 23.99 0.33
C PHE A 138 7.28 24.37 -1.12
N MET A 139 6.23 24.35 -1.94
CA MET A 139 6.28 24.51 -3.38
C MET A 139 5.38 25.71 -3.77
N ILE A 140 5.97 26.76 -4.36
CA ILE A 140 5.27 27.95 -4.86
C ILE A 140 5.26 27.94 -6.38
N ASP A 141 4.08 28.02 -6.97
CA ASP A 141 3.91 28.09 -8.42
C ASP A 141 3.55 29.51 -8.82
N TYR A 142 4.44 30.17 -9.57
CA TYR A 142 4.22 31.51 -10.09
C TYR A 142 3.84 31.43 -11.56
N TRP A 143 2.69 32.00 -11.93
CA TRP A 143 2.19 31.98 -13.30
C TRP A 143 2.00 33.40 -13.81
N ARG A 144 2.69 33.74 -14.91
CA ARG A 144 2.50 35.01 -15.65
C ARG A 144 1.67 34.77 -16.91
N ILE A 145 1.11 35.84 -17.45
CA ILE A 145 0.37 35.85 -18.73
C ILE A 145 1.31 35.36 -19.85
N GLN A 146 0.77 34.54 -20.77
CA GLN A 146 1.53 33.97 -21.87
C GLN A 146 2.05 35.07 -22.82
N GLY A 147 3.31 34.95 -23.27
CA GLY A 147 3.95 35.91 -24.18
C GLY A 147 4.81 36.99 -23.53
N THR A 148 4.99 36.95 -22.21
CA THR A 148 5.93 37.84 -21.50
C THR A 148 7.39 37.40 -21.76
N ASP A 149 8.34 38.34 -21.80
CA ASP A 149 9.76 38.01 -21.93
C ASP A 149 10.26 37.19 -20.71
N LEU A 150 11.17 36.24 -20.97
CA LEU A 150 11.74 35.38 -19.94
C LEU A 150 12.55 36.17 -18.90
N ARG A 151 13.15 37.30 -19.29
CA ARG A 151 13.96 38.18 -18.43
C ARG A 151 13.09 38.86 -17.38
N ASP A 152 11.90 39.30 -17.77
CA ASP A 152 10.95 39.93 -16.84
C ASP A 152 10.50 38.93 -15.78
N THR A 153 10.19 37.70 -16.21
CA THR A 153 9.81 36.63 -15.30
C THR A 153 10.97 36.25 -14.36
N LYS A 154 12.21 36.22 -14.86
CA LYS A 154 13.40 35.98 -14.02
C LYS A 154 13.57 37.08 -12.97
N GLN A 155 13.36 38.34 -13.35
CA GLN A 155 13.51 39.48 -12.44
C GLN A 155 12.46 39.47 -11.33
N ASP A 156 11.21 39.10 -11.64
CA ASP A 156 10.15 38.91 -10.64
C ASP A 156 10.50 37.77 -9.67
N LEU A 157 11.00 36.65 -10.20
CA LEU A 157 11.37 35.52 -9.36
C LEU A 157 12.57 35.80 -8.46
N THR A 158 13.55 36.59 -8.91
CA THR A 158 14.68 37.00 -8.04
C THR A 158 14.19 37.85 -6.86
N GLN A 159 13.22 38.74 -7.08
CA GLN A 159 12.62 39.53 -5.99
C GLN A 159 11.87 38.65 -4.99
N ILE A 160 11.11 37.67 -5.49
CA ILE A 160 10.40 36.68 -4.66
C ILE A 160 11.40 35.82 -3.87
N GLU A 161 12.47 35.35 -4.52
CA GLU A 161 13.53 34.56 -3.87
C GLU A 161 14.20 35.32 -2.72
N GLU A 162 14.57 36.58 -2.93
CA GLU A 162 15.15 37.42 -1.88
C GLU A 162 14.19 37.68 -0.72
N PHE A 163 12.90 37.90 -1.01
CA PHE A 163 11.88 38.07 0.01
C PHE A 163 11.70 36.81 0.85
N VAL A 164 11.60 35.65 0.20
CA VAL A 164 11.35 34.38 0.88
C VAL A 164 12.57 33.92 1.68
N ARG A 165 13.79 34.23 1.23
CA ARG A 165 15.02 33.95 1.95
C ARG A 165 15.14 34.73 3.28
N LYS A 166 14.40 35.83 3.43
CA LYS A 166 14.36 36.62 4.67
C LYS A 166 13.37 36.06 5.71
N LEU A 167 12.49 35.14 5.32
CA LEU A 167 11.53 34.53 6.25
C LEU A 167 12.24 33.56 7.20
N GLU A 168 11.93 33.69 8.49
CA GLU A 168 12.44 32.77 9.50
C GLU A 168 11.95 31.33 9.22
N GLY A 169 12.89 30.39 9.28
CA GLY A 169 12.61 28.98 9.02
C GLY A 169 13.10 28.48 7.66
N VAL A 170 13.39 29.35 6.68
CA VAL A 170 13.88 28.96 5.34
C VAL A 170 15.42 28.79 5.33
N LYS A 171 15.90 27.58 5.03
CA LYS A 171 17.33 27.20 4.92
C LYS A 171 17.87 27.30 3.49
N SER A 172 17.09 26.90 2.48
CA SER A 172 17.51 27.01 1.08
C SER A 172 16.34 27.36 0.17
N VAL A 173 16.63 28.17 -0.85
CA VAL A 173 15.70 28.50 -1.93
C VAL A 173 16.30 28.04 -3.26
N ALA A 174 15.48 27.44 -4.12
CA ALA A 174 15.87 27.12 -5.50
C ALA A 174 14.78 27.58 -6.46
N THR A 175 15.18 28.21 -7.56
CA THR A 175 14.28 28.84 -8.52
C THR A 175 14.54 28.28 -9.92
N PHE A 176 13.48 27.89 -10.63
CA PHE A 176 13.58 27.30 -11.97
C PHE A 176 12.80 28.18 -12.97
N VAL A 177 13.48 28.65 -14.02
CA VAL A 177 12.92 29.59 -14.99
C VAL A 177 12.91 28.97 -16.38
N GLY A 178 11.74 28.93 -17.03
CA GLY A 178 11.58 28.38 -18.39
C GLY A 178 11.59 26.84 -18.50
N GLY A 179 11.60 26.14 -17.36
CA GLY A 179 11.60 24.68 -17.30
C GLY A 179 11.21 24.16 -15.92
N GLY A 180 10.57 22.99 -15.86
CA GLY A 180 10.31 22.29 -14.60
C GLY A 180 11.60 21.72 -14.00
N ALA A 181 11.61 21.49 -12.68
CA ALA A 181 12.71 20.78 -12.04
C ALA A 181 12.85 19.35 -12.61
N LEU A 182 14.03 18.74 -12.50
CA LEU A 182 14.16 17.30 -12.77
C LEU A 182 13.24 16.54 -11.82
N ARG A 183 12.65 15.42 -12.27
CA ARG A 183 11.73 14.60 -11.46
C ARG A 183 12.38 14.14 -10.16
N PHE A 184 12.17 14.90 -9.09
CA PHE A 184 12.76 14.67 -7.77
C PHE A 184 11.80 13.93 -6.81
N MET A 185 10.51 13.92 -7.13
CA MET A 185 9.49 13.11 -6.46
C MET A 185 8.60 12.43 -7.50
N LEU A 186 8.10 11.24 -7.18
CA LEU A 186 7.28 10.45 -8.12
C LEU A 186 6.00 11.19 -8.55
N ILE A 187 5.42 12.02 -7.68
CA ILE A 187 4.24 12.86 -8.01
C ILE A 187 4.58 14.12 -8.81
N TYR A 188 5.87 14.45 -8.97
CA TYR A 188 6.30 15.62 -9.72
C TYR A 188 6.55 15.23 -11.18
N ALA A 189 5.68 15.66 -12.08
CA ALA A 189 5.90 15.53 -13.51
C ALA A 189 6.79 16.69 -14.00
N PRO A 190 7.98 16.41 -14.58
CA PRO A 190 8.79 17.47 -15.17
C PRO A 190 8.06 18.02 -16.41
N GLU A 191 7.80 19.32 -16.42
CA GLU A 191 7.24 20.00 -17.58
C GLU A 191 8.30 20.19 -18.68
N LYS A 192 7.87 20.09 -19.94
CA LYS A 192 8.76 20.24 -21.10
C LYS A 192 9.31 21.66 -21.16
N ASN A 193 10.62 21.78 -21.43
CA ASN A 193 11.26 23.07 -21.66
C ASN A 193 10.72 23.71 -22.94
N TYR A 194 10.01 24.83 -22.79
CA TYR A 194 9.63 25.69 -23.89
C TYR A 194 10.21 27.09 -23.66
N HIS A 195 10.66 27.75 -24.73
CA HIS A 195 11.26 29.09 -24.66
C HIS A 195 10.27 30.18 -24.17
N ASN A 196 8.98 29.87 -24.02
CA ASN A 196 7.89 30.77 -23.67
C ASN A 196 7.11 30.34 -22.41
N PHE A 197 7.69 29.49 -21.54
CA PHE A 197 6.99 28.95 -20.36
C PHE A 197 7.09 29.87 -19.13
N PRO A 198 6.00 30.03 -18.34
CA PRO A 198 6.06 30.75 -17.05
C PRO A 198 6.95 30.01 -16.05
N ALA A 199 7.67 30.78 -15.24
CA ALA A 199 8.74 30.27 -14.38
C ALA A 199 8.22 29.84 -13.00
N ARG A 200 8.71 28.70 -12.49
CA ARG A 200 8.26 28.10 -11.22
C ARG A 200 9.36 28.25 -10.15
N CYS A 201 9.08 28.99 -9.08
CA CYS A 201 9.98 29.10 -7.93
C CYS A 201 9.78 27.91 -6.98
N GLN A 202 10.61 26.87 -7.13
CA GLN A 202 10.40 25.63 -6.39
C GLN A 202 11.58 25.21 -5.52
N GLN A 203 11.77 25.90 -4.40
CA GLN A 203 12.04 25.26 -3.11
C GLN A 203 12.12 26.30 -2.02
N CYS A 204 11.47 26.05 -0.89
CA CYS A 204 11.83 26.63 0.41
C CYS A 204 12.03 25.47 1.36
N VAL A 205 13.28 25.15 1.66
CA VAL A 205 13.62 24.08 2.61
C VAL A 205 13.57 24.70 3.98
N GLY A 206 12.50 24.48 4.75
CA GLY A 206 12.33 25.19 6.01
C GLY A 206 11.26 24.62 6.93
N ASN A 207 11.49 24.67 8.24
CA ASN A 207 10.59 24.09 9.24
C ASN A 207 9.18 24.69 9.12
N CYS A 208 8.17 23.81 9.19
CA CYS A 208 6.75 24.16 9.13
C CYS A 208 6.40 25.35 10.03
N PHE A 209 6.17 26.51 9.41
CA PHE A 209 5.43 27.60 10.02
C PHE A 209 4.11 27.73 9.24
N GLN A 210 2.99 27.56 9.94
CA GLN A 210 1.64 27.66 9.36
C GLN A 210 1.47 29.00 8.64
N TRP A 211 1.35 28.95 7.30
CA TRP A 211 1.03 30.10 6.47
C TRP A 211 -0.47 30.40 6.63
N HIS A 212 -0.82 31.42 7.43
CA HIS A 212 -2.20 31.87 7.62
C HIS A 212 -2.52 32.96 6.58
N PRO A 213 -3.56 32.81 5.73
CA PRO A 213 -3.83 33.68 4.58
C PRO A 213 -4.32 35.11 4.91
N SER A 214 -4.30 35.54 6.16
CA SER A 214 -4.91 36.80 6.61
C SER A 214 -3.93 37.99 6.74
N ARG A 215 -2.68 37.88 6.28
CA ARG A 215 -1.67 38.97 6.37
C ARG A 215 -1.13 39.47 5.02
N CYS A 216 -1.94 39.44 3.97
CA CYS A 216 -1.57 40.00 2.65
C CYS A 216 -2.36 41.25 2.24
N LEU A 217 -3.20 41.82 3.10
CA LEU A 217 -3.79 43.15 2.89
C LEU A 217 -3.38 44.11 4.01
N SER A 218 -2.21 44.73 3.83
CA SER A 218 -1.84 46.05 4.36
C SER A 218 -0.55 46.51 3.70
#